data_AF-A0A3D5TFR2-F1
#
_entry.id   AF-A0A3D5TFR2-F1
#
_cell.length_a   1.000
_cell.length_b   1.000
_cell.length_c   1.000
_cell.angle_alpha   90.00
_cell.angle_beta   90.00
_cell.angle_gamma   90.00
#
_symmetry.space_group_name_H-M   'P 1'
#
loop_
_entity.id
_entity.type
_entity.pdbx_description
1 polymer ?
#
loop_
_entity_poly.entity_id
_entity_poly.type
_entity_poly.pdbx_seq_one_letter_code
_entity_poly.pdbx_strand_id
1 'polypeptide(L)'
;MRSVIMKKRSLKTKLLALSVVLILAALSVYGTLAYFTAQGTARNVITTGDVKIALEERMLTPDGEKTVPFEDQLGVMPGSDVSKIVTVTNTGGQPAWVRVSLDKAIELARGVEGEADLSLVTCDLNTESWTEKDGYYYYNAALEPGQTTEPLFTAVHFAETMSNMYQESRAILQVNAFATQTAHNGASALDAAGWPEA
;
A
#
# COMPACT_ATOMS: atom_id res chain seq x y z
N MET A 1 -50.17 48.83 19.41
CA MET A 1 -49.50 48.47 18.13
C MET A 1 -48.00 48.72 18.26
N ARG A 2 -47.17 47.67 18.40
CA ARG A 2 -45.71 47.80 18.31
C ARG A 2 -45.31 47.56 16.86
N SER A 3 -44.78 48.59 16.20
CA SER A 3 -44.21 48.49 14.85
C SER A 3 -42.91 47.69 14.92
N VAL A 4 -42.86 46.55 14.24
CA VAL A 4 -41.63 45.77 14.03
C VAL A 4 -40.89 46.42 12.86
N ILE A 5 -39.80 47.13 13.16
CA ILE A 5 -38.93 47.70 12.14
C ILE A 5 -38.10 46.55 11.54
N MET A 6 -38.51 46.05 10.38
CA MET A 6 -37.66 45.16 9.58
C MET A 6 -36.49 45.98 9.01
N LYS A 7 -35.29 45.74 9.53
CA LYS A 7 -34.05 46.34 9.04
C LYS A 7 -33.78 45.85 7.63
N LYS A 8 -34.05 46.69 6.63
CA LYS A 8 -33.83 46.40 5.20
C LYS A 8 -32.33 46.16 4.96
N ARG A 9 -31.94 44.89 4.82
CA ARG A 9 -30.53 44.52 4.56
C ARG A 9 -30.08 45.11 3.22
N SER A 10 -28.99 45.86 3.24
CA SER A 10 -28.46 46.56 2.06
C SER A 10 -27.93 45.56 1.02
N LEU A 11 -27.90 45.96 -0.25
CA LEU A 11 -27.43 45.10 -1.36
C LEU A 11 -26.02 44.56 -1.08
N LYS A 12 -25.17 45.35 -0.42
CA LYS A 12 -23.81 44.98 0.00
C LYS A 12 -23.81 43.81 0.99
N THR A 13 -24.73 43.78 1.95
CA THR A 13 -24.88 42.65 2.90
C THR A 13 -25.42 41.39 2.23
N LYS A 14 -26.25 41.55 1.18
CA LYS A 14 -26.75 40.41 0.37
C LYS A 14 -25.67 39.83 -0.53
N LEU A 15 -24.85 40.69 -1.17
CA LEU A 15 -23.69 40.26 -1.96
C LEU A 15 -22.65 39.55 -1.07
N LEU A 16 -22.36 40.09 0.12
CA LEU A 16 -21.40 39.50 1.05
C LEU A 16 -21.87 38.11 1.55
N ALA A 17 -23.17 37.97 1.85
CA ALA A 17 -23.75 36.69 2.25
C ALA A 17 -23.73 35.67 1.09
N LEU A 18 -23.99 36.12 -0.14
CA LEU A 18 -23.95 35.26 -1.33
C LEU A 18 -22.53 34.79 -1.65
N SER A 19 -21.52 35.66 -1.50
CA SER A 19 -20.12 35.28 -1.69
C SER A 19 -19.62 34.30 -0.63
N VAL A 20 -20.04 34.44 0.64
CA VAL A 20 -19.69 33.47 1.69
C VAL A 20 -20.32 32.10 1.42
N VAL A 21 -21.57 32.05 0.95
CA VAL A 21 -22.24 30.79 0.58
C VAL A 21 -21.58 30.14 -0.65
N LEU A 22 -21.16 30.92 -1.65
CA LEU A 22 -20.43 30.43 -2.83
C LEU A 22 -19.04 29.88 -2.49
N ILE A 23 -18.32 30.52 -1.56
CA ILE A 23 -17.01 30.03 -1.08
C ILE A 23 -17.17 28.72 -0.29
N LEU A 24 -18.20 28.63 0.58
CA LEU A 24 -18.48 27.40 1.32
C LEU A 24 -18.92 26.25 0.39
N ALA A 25 -19.68 26.56 -0.68
CA ALA A 25 -20.05 25.57 -1.70
C ALA A 25 -18.86 25.13 -2.57
N ALA A 26 -17.89 26.01 -2.82
CA ALA A 26 -16.65 25.67 -3.53
C ALA A 26 -15.73 24.77 -2.67
N LEU A 27 -15.70 24.95 -1.35
CA LEU A 27 -14.92 24.10 -0.43
C LEU A 27 -15.51 22.69 -0.27
N SER A 28 -16.82 22.49 -0.51
CA SER A 28 -17.43 21.15 -0.49
C SER A 28 -17.06 20.28 -1.71
N VAL A 29 -16.54 20.85 -2.79
CA VAL A 29 -16.13 20.08 -3.98
C VAL A 29 -14.71 19.53 -3.85
N TYR A 30 -13.87 20.13 -2.98
CA TYR A 30 -12.51 19.63 -2.74
C TYR A 30 -12.43 18.51 -1.69
N GLY A 31 -13.48 18.31 -0.90
CA GLY A 31 -13.51 17.27 0.14
C GLY A 31 -13.74 15.85 -0.37
N THR A 32 -14.11 15.66 -1.65
CA THR A 32 -14.53 14.36 -2.18
C THR A 32 -13.50 13.68 -3.08
N LEU A 33 -12.47 14.38 -3.58
CA LEU A 33 -11.44 13.74 -4.41
C LEU A 33 -10.42 12.96 -3.58
N ALA A 34 -10.13 13.37 -2.34
CA ALA A 34 -9.26 12.60 -1.45
C ALA A 34 -9.90 11.29 -0.96
N TYR A 35 -11.24 11.22 -0.97
CA TYR A 35 -11.96 10.02 -0.51
C TYR A 35 -12.07 8.94 -1.60
N PHE A 36 -11.85 9.28 -2.87
CA PHE A 36 -11.98 8.34 -3.99
C PHE A 36 -10.64 7.75 -4.51
N THR A 37 -9.50 8.11 -3.91
CA THR A 37 -8.22 7.40 -4.10
C THR A 37 -7.88 6.41 -2.98
N ALA A 38 -8.75 6.23 -1.98
CA ALA A 38 -8.68 5.08 -1.08
C ALA A 38 -9.30 3.82 -1.73
N GLN A 39 -8.85 3.48 -2.95
CA GLN A 39 -9.03 2.15 -3.55
C GLN A 39 -7.71 1.35 -3.54
N GLY A 40 -6.75 1.72 -2.70
CA GLY A 40 -5.58 0.92 -2.38
C GLY A 40 -5.84 0.06 -1.13
N THR A 41 -6.73 -0.92 -1.20
CA THR A 41 -6.66 -2.04 -0.25
C THR A 41 -6.45 -3.29 -1.07
N ALA A 42 -5.19 -3.56 -1.39
CA ALA A 42 -4.78 -4.83 -1.95
C ALA A 42 -5.06 -5.94 -0.92
N ARG A 43 -6.29 -6.47 -0.91
CA ARG A 43 -6.57 -7.78 -0.31
C ARG A 43 -6.12 -8.85 -1.29
N ASN A 44 -4.82 -8.90 -1.57
CA ASN A 44 -4.21 -9.92 -2.43
C ASN A 44 -3.78 -11.12 -1.58
N VAL A 45 -4.73 -11.64 -0.82
CA VAL A 45 -4.57 -12.88 -0.07
C VAL A 45 -5.28 -13.96 -0.86
N ILE A 46 -4.52 -14.96 -1.28
CA ILE A 46 -5.05 -16.14 -1.96
C ILE A 46 -4.70 -17.35 -1.11
N THR A 47 -5.72 -18.08 -0.65
CA THR A 47 -5.53 -19.27 0.19
C THR A 47 -6.24 -20.48 -0.39
N THR A 48 -5.68 -21.65 -0.13
CA THR A 48 -6.30 -22.94 -0.47
C THR A 48 -6.73 -23.65 0.82
N GLY A 49 -7.92 -24.25 0.82
CA GLY A 49 -8.48 -24.95 1.97
C GLY A 49 -8.95 -24.01 3.10
N ASP A 50 -8.88 -24.47 4.35
CA ASP A 50 -9.29 -23.72 5.55
C ASP A 50 -8.19 -22.79 6.11
N VAL A 51 -7.08 -22.64 5.39
CA VAL A 51 -6.00 -21.73 5.78
C VAL A 51 -6.43 -20.29 5.55
N LYS A 52 -6.19 -19.42 6.54
CA LYS A 52 -6.50 -17.99 6.47
C LYS A 52 -5.27 -17.20 6.88
N ILE A 53 -4.89 -16.23 6.07
CA ILE A 53 -3.82 -15.30 6.35
C ILE A 53 -4.31 -13.86 6.18
N ALA A 54 -3.58 -12.91 6.73
CA ALA A 54 -3.75 -11.49 6.47
C ALA A 54 -2.39 -10.92 6.04
N LEU A 55 -2.37 -10.25 4.89
CA LEU A 55 -1.23 -9.44 4.46
C LEU A 55 -1.36 -8.06 5.12
N GLU A 56 -0.30 -7.60 5.77
CA GLU A 56 -0.22 -6.27 6.34
C GLU A 56 0.90 -5.46 5.68
N GLU A 57 0.54 -4.30 5.17
CA GLU A 57 1.47 -3.30 4.64
C GLU A 57 1.42 -2.09 5.57
N ARG A 58 2.53 -1.83 6.26
CA ARG A 58 2.68 -0.74 7.24
C ARG A 58 3.81 0.20 6.82
N MET A 59 3.93 1.34 7.48
CA MET A 59 5.08 2.23 7.36
C MET A 59 5.43 2.86 8.70
N LEU A 60 6.68 3.27 8.88
CA LEU A 60 7.07 4.10 10.01
C LEU A 60 6.48 5.51 9.88
N THR A 61 6.07 6.08 11.00
CA THR A 61 5.78 7.51 11.10
C THR A 61 7.05 8.33 10.82
N PRO A 62 6.94 9.61 10.40
CA PRO A 62 8.12 10.43 10.07
C PRO A 62 9.15 10.59 11.21
N ASP A 63 8.72 10.44 12.45
CA ASP A 63 9.59 10.42 13.64
C ASP A 63 10.25 9.06 13.92
N GLY A 64 9.86 8.01 13.18
CA GLY A 64 10.38 6.65 13.31
C GLY A 64 9.87 5.87 14.53
N GLU A 65 8.94 6.44 15.32
CA GLU A 65 8.57 5.85 16.62
C GLU A 65 7.45 4.81 16.54
N LYS A 66 6.60 4.89 15.53
CA LYS A 66 5.40 4.04 15.41
C LYS A 66 5.27 3.50 14.00
N THR A 67 4.56 2.38 13.89
CA THR A 67 4.07 1.91 12.59
C THR A 67 2.60 2.27 12.42
N VAL A 68 2.23 2.69 11.23
CA VAL A 68 0.85 2.97 10.79
C VAL A 68 0.55 2.17 9.51
N PRO A 69 -0.72 1.99 9.11
CA PRO A 69 -1.03 1.43 7.79
C PRO A 69 -0.28 2.18 6.68
N PHE A 70 0.20 1.47 5.67
CA PHE A 70 0.90 2.08 4.54
C PHE A 70 -0.05 2.99 3.77
N GLU A 71 0.43 4.17 3.40
CA GLU A 71 -0.26 5.11 2.51
C GLU A 71 0.63 5.41 1.29
N ASP A 72 0.02 5.74 0.15
CA ASP A 72 0.77 6.08 -1.05
C ASP A 72 1.63 7.34 -0.83
N GLN A 73 2.88 7.29 -1.28
CA GLN A 73 3.83 8.38 -1.11
C GLN A 73 3.86 9.31 -2.32
N LEU A 74 3.93 10.62 -2.05
CA LEU A 74 4.04 11.66 -3.07
C LEU A 74 5.39 12.36 -2.96
N GLY A 75 5.95 12.76 -4.11
CA GLY A 75 7.20 13.53 -4.15
C GLY A 75 8.44 12.74 -3.72
N VAL A 76 8.43 11.42 -3.92
CA VAL A 76 9.60 10.56 -3.68
C VAL A 76 10.73 10.99 -4.63
N MET A 77 11.91 11.24 -4.07
CA MET A 77 13.07 11.73 -4.83
C MET A 77 14.02 10.57 -5.17
N PRO A 78 14.76 10.65 -6.29
CA PRO A 78 15.89 9.76 -6.54
C PRO A 78 16.84 9.72 -5.35
N GLY A 79 17.33 8.53 -5.01
CA GLY A 79 18.24 8.30 -3.87
C GLY A 79 17.56 8.27 -2.50
N SER A 80 16.23 8.34 -2.44
CA SER A 80 15.47 8.27 -1.18
C SER A 80 14.85 6.90 -0.93
N ASP A 81 14.54 6.66 0.34
CA ASP A 81 13.87 5.46 0.82
C ASP A 81 12.44 5.78 1.25
N VAL A 82 11.52 4.88 0.93
CA VAL A 82 10.15 4.88 1.43
C VAL A 82 9.99 3.74 2.43
N SER A 83 9.56 4.05 3.66
CA SER A 83 9.21 3.00 4.62
C SER A 83 7.97 2.24 4.14
N LYS A 84 8.12 0.93 3.98
CA LYS A 84 7.04 -0.01 3.67
C LYS A 84 7.39 -1.37 4.26
N ILE A 85 6.71 -1.73 5.34
CA ILE A 85 6.92 -2.93 6.13
C ILE A 85 5.86 -3.95 5.71
N VAL A 86 6.31 -5.06 5.15
CA VAL A 86 5.43 -6.12 4.64
C VAL A 86 5.52 -7.34 5.53
N THR A 87 4.40 -7.73 6.15
CA THR A 87 4.28 -8.94 6.98
C THR A 87 3.04 -9.73 6.62
N VAL A 88 3.04 -11.02 6.98
CA VAL A 88 1.88 -11.90 6.84
C VAL A 88 1.54 -12.51 8.19
N THR A 89 0.27 -12.45 8.58
CA THR A 89 -0.24 -13.04 9.82
C THR A 89 -1.10 -14.26 9.51
N ASN A 90 -0.87 -15.39 10.17
CA ASN A 90 -1.78 -16.53 10.13
C ASN A 90 -2.99 -16.25 11.02
N THR A 91 -4.15 -16.04 10.41
CA THR A 91 -5.43 -15.79 11.09
C THR A 91 -6.32 -17.02 11.14
N GLY A 92 -5.85 -18.14 10.58
CA GLY A 92 -6.50 -19.43 10.59
C GLY A 92 -6.26 -20.21 11.88
N GLY A 93 -6.86 -21.40 11.95
CA GLY A 93 -6.74 -22.30 13.10
C GLY A 93 -5.69 -23.40 12.95
N GLN A 94 -4.95 -23.41 11.84
CA GLN A 94 -3.95 -24.44 11.53
C GLN A 94 -2.62 -23.82 11.10
N PRO A 95 -1.48 -24.48 11.32
CA PRO A 95 -0.19 -24.00 10.83
C PRO A 95 -0.16 -23.94 9.30
N ALA A 96 0.55 -22.94 8.77
CA ALA A 96 0.60 -22.69 7.33
C ALA A 96 2.03 -22.45 6.83
N TRP A 97 2.28 -22.90 5.59
CA TRP A 97 3.37 -22.38 4.77
C TRP A 97 2.93 -21.10 4.09
N VAL A 98 3.83 -20.12 4.02
CA VAL A 98 3.56 -18.79 3.43
C VAL A 98 4.60 -18.48 2.35
N ARG A 99 4.13 -17.92 1.24
CA ARG A 99 4.97 -17.28 0.23
C ARG A 99 4.38 -15.96 -0.22
N VAL A 100 5.23 -15.07 -0.72
CA VAL A 100 4.85 -13.74 -1.21
C VAL A 100 5.42 -13.53 -2.61
N SER A 101 4.65 -12.95 -3.53
CA SER A 101 5.17 -12.41 -4.79
C SER A 101 5.15 -10.88 -4.77
N LEU A 102 6.09 -10.29 -5.50
CA LEU A 102 6.23 -8.84 -5.64
C LEU A 102 6.12 -8.47 -7.13
N ASP A 103 5.03 -7.79 -7.49
CA ASP A 103 4.82 -7.29 -8.84
C ASP A 103 5.17 -5.81 -8.89
N LYS A 104 6.15 -5.46 -9.71
CA LYS A 104 6.63 -4.09 -9.88
C LYS A 104 6.19 -3.54 -11.22
N ALA A 105 5.77 -2.29 -11.22
CA ALA A 105 5.56 -1.53 -12.44
C ALA A 105 6.00 -0.08 -12.23
N ILE A 106 6.39 0.58 -13.32
CA ILE A 106 6.59 2.02 -13.36
C ILE A 106 5.77 2.54 -14.53
N GLU A 107 4.79 3.37 -14.22
CA GLU A 107 4.01 4.08 -15.21
C GLU A 107 4.69 5.42 -15.49
N LEU A 108 5.27 5.56 -16.67
CA LEU A 108 5.91 6.80 -17.10
C LEU A 108 4.87 7.93 -17.23
N ALA A 109 5.30 9.16 -16.99
CA ALA A 109 4.46 10.34 -17.14
C ALA A 109 3.89 10.45 -18.56
N ARG A 110 2.69 11.06 -18.69
CA ARG A 110 2.02 11.19 -19.98
C ARG A 110 2.92 11.93 -20.98
N GLY A 111 3.14 11.31 -22.14
CA GLY A 111 3.93 11.89 -23.22
C GLY A 111 5.43 11.61 -23.11
N VAL A 112 5.87 10.87 -22.09
CA VAL A 112 7.21 10.28 -22.03
C VAL A 112 7.19 8.95 -22.79
N GLU A 113 8.06 8.82 -23.78
CA GLU A 113 8.29 7.58 -24.52
C GLU A 113 9.53 6.87 -23.98
N GLY A 114 9.46 5.55 -23.84
CA GLY A 114 10.58 4.72 -23.38
C GLY A 114 10.11 3.47 -22.64
N GLU A 115 11.06 2.60 -22.33
CA GLU A 115 10.84 1.46 -21.45
C GLU A 115 11.30 1.81 -20.04
N ALA A 116 10.47 1.51 -19.04
CA ALA A 116 10.82 1.79 -17.66
C ALA A 116 11.74 0.69 -17.11
N ASP A 117 12.92 1.07 -16.66
CA ASP A 117 13.81 0.20 -15.89
C ASP A 117 13.30 -0.02 -14.46
N LEU A 118 12.75 -1.22 -14.20
CA LEU A 118 12.24 -1.61 -12.89
C LEU A 118 13.35 -1.89 -11.86
N SER A 119 14.61 -2.06 -12.30
CA SER A 119 15.74 -2.30 -11.38
C SER A 119 16.08 -1.07 -10.54
N LEU A 120 15.60 0.11 -10.93
CA LEU A 120 15.77 1.35 -10.19
C LEU A 120 14.90 1.43 -8.91
N VAL A 121 13.96 0.49 -8.73
CA VAL A 121 13.12 0.37 -7.54
C VAL A 121 13.36 -0.99 -6.87
N THR A 122 14.05 -0.98 -5.74
CA THR A 122 14.42 -2.20 -4.99
C THR A 122 13.83 -2.21 -3.58
N CYS A 123 13.93 -3.34 -2.90
CA CYS A 123 13.49 -3.51 -1.51
C CYS A 123 14.65 -4.09 -0.68
N ASP A 124 14.73 -3.76 0.60
CA ASP A 124 15.65 -4.35 1.58
C ASP A 124 15.17 -5.76 2.01
N LEU A 125 15.27 -6.71 1.09
CA LEU A 125 14.78 -8.07 1.31
C LEU A 125 15.47 -8.75 2.50
N ASN A 126 14.68 -9.26 3.44
CA ASN A 126 15.12 -10.04 4.59
C ASN A 126 15.43 -11.49 4.16
N THR A 127 16.66 -11.73 3.69
CA THR A 127 17.12 -13.04 3.24
C THR A 127 17.45 -14.01 4.37
N GLU A 128 17.36 -13.59 5.63
CA GLU A 128 17.57 -14.47 6.79
C GLU A 128 16.31 -15.27 7.10
N SER A 129 15.15 -14.61 7.03
CA SER A 129 13.85 -15.22 7.34
C SER A 129 13.08 -15.68 6.10
N TRP A 130 13.50 -15.21 4.91
CA TRP A 130 12.86 -15.54 3.64
C TRP A 130 13.86 -16.07 2.62
N THR A 131 13.42 -17.01 1.80
CA THR A 131 14.19 -17.55 0.68
C THR A 131 13.46 -17.25 -0.62
N GLU A 132 14.14 -16.57 -1.56
CA GLU A 132 13.61 -16.37 -2.92
C GLU A 132 13.80 -17.65 -3.75
N LYS A 133 12.75 -18.03 -4.48
CA LYS A 133 12.77 -19.09 -5.46
C LYS A 133 11.62 -18.92 -6.45
N ASP A 134 11.90 -19.07 -7.74
CA ASP A 134 10.88 -19.09 -8.81
C ASP A 134 9.93 -17.88 -8.82
N GLY A 135 10.42 -16.69 -8.43
CA GLY A 135 9.63 -15.45 -8.39
C GLY A 135 8.79 -15.25 -7.13
N TYR A 136 8.97 -16.11 -6.13
CA TYR A 136 8.32 -16.01 -4.82
C TYR A 136 9.36 -15.95 -3.69
N TYR A 137 8.99 -15.29 -2.61
CA TYR A 137 9.71 -15.30 -1.34
C TYR A 137 8.97 -16.20 -0.36
N TYR A 138 9.61 -17.29 0.04
CA TYR A 138 9.06 -18.30 0.95
C TYR A 138 9.52 -18.01 2.37
N TYR A 139 8.60 -18.00 3.33
CA TYR A 139 8.96 -17.85 4.73
C TYR A 139 9.62 -19.14 5.22
N ASN A 140 10.77 -19.02 5.89
CA ASN A 140 11.62 -20.17 6.21
C ASN A 140 11.04 -21.08 7.31
N ALA A 141 10.05 -20.60 8.07
CA ALA A 141 9.41 -21.34 9.16
C ALA A 141 7.92 -21.60 8.89
N ALA A 142 7.36 -22.62 9.54
CA ALA A 142 5.92 -22.81 9.59
C ALA A 142 5.31 -21.68 10.41
N LEU A 143 4.24 -21.06 9.89
CA LEU A 143 3.55 -19.99 10.58
C LEU A 143 2.40 -20.56 11.39
N GLU A 144 2.56 -20.62 12.71
CA GLU A 144 1.54 -21.13 13.62
C GLU A 144 0.32 -20.19 13.71
N PRO A 145 -0.86 -20.67 14.12
CA PRO A 145 -2.04 -19.83 14.32
C PRO A 145 -1.75 -18.59 15.20
N GLY A 146 -2.09 -17.40 14.70
CA GLY A 146 -1.89 -16.13 15.38
C GLY A 146 -0.48 -15.56 15.28
N GLN A 147 0.48 -16.25 14.67
CA GLN A 147 1.82 -15.71 14.43
C GLN A 147 1.86 -14.80 13.20
N THR A 148 2.77 -13.84 13.26
CA THR A 148 3.15 -12.95 12.16
C THR A 148 4.57 -13.28 11.74
N THR A 149 4.83 -13.27 10.44
CA THR A 149 6.19 -13.45 9.91
C THR A 149 7.11 -12.32 10.35
N GLU A 150 8.42 -12.59 10.39
CA GLU A 150 9.39 -11.50 10.22
C GLU A 150 9.11 -10.75 8.91
N PRO A 151 9.36 -9.42 8.83
CA PRO A 151 9.10 -8.66 7.62
C PRO A 151 9.84 -9.22 6.40
N LEU A 152 9.18 -9.24 5.25
CA LEU A 152 9.83 -9.57 3.98
C LEU A 152 10.82 -8.47 3.59
N PHE A 153 10.43 -7.21 3.79
CA PHE A 153 11.24 -6.02 3.63
C PHE A 153 10.61 -4.88 4.46
N THR A 154 11.36 -3.81 4.71
CA THR A 154 10.93 -2.64 5.51
C THR A 154 11.04 -1.30 4.80
N ALA A 155 11.75 -1.26 3.68
CA ALA A 155 11.98 -0.09 2.85
C ALA A 155 11.92 -0.44 1.35
N VAL A 156 11.45 0.53 0.57
CA VAL A 156 11.58 0.57 -0.88
C VAL A 156 12.58 1.65 -1.24
N HIS A 157 13.63 1.28 -1.97
CA HIS A 157 14.72 2.16 -2.37
C HIS A 157 14.52 2.64 -3.79
N PHE A 158 14.71 3.94 -4.00
CA PHE A 158 14.68 4.57 -5.32
C PHE A 158 16.09 4.98 -5.70
N ALA A 159 16.61 4.43 -6.80
CA ALA A 159 18.00 4.65 -7.19
C ALA A 159 18.32 6.14 -7.45
N GLU A 160 19.48 6.60 -7.01
CA GLU A 160 19.97 7.96 -7.29
C GLU A 160 20.17 8.21 -8.80
N THR A 161 20.41 7.15 -9.57
CA THR A 161 20.59 7.19 -11.02
C THR A 161 19.28 7.35 -11.81
N MET A 162 18.12 7.43 -11.14
CA MET A 162 16.85 7.73 -11.81
C MET A 162 16.94 9.08 -12.54
N SER A 163 16.84 9.02 -13.88
CA SER A 163 16.93 10.21 -14.72
C SER A 163 15.62 11.01 -14.75
N ASN A 164 15.66 12.18 -15.39
CA ASN A 164 14.48 13.04 -15.58
C ASN A 164 13.30 12.35 -16.30
N MET A 165 13.52 11.22 -16.99
CA MET A 165 12.42 10.47 -17.62
C MET A 165 11.38 9.96 -16.61
N TYR A 166 11.77 9.77 -15.35
CA TYR A 166 10.91 9.28 -14.28
C TYR A 166 10.20 10.41 -13.52
N GLN A 167 10.43 11.68 -13.88
CA GLN A 167 9.73 12.80 -13.29
C GLN A 167 8.22 12.64 -13.55
N GLU A 168 7.40 12.89 -12.51
CA GLU A 168 5.93 12.73 -12.54
C GLU A 168 5.44 11.31 -12.89
N SER A 169 6.32 10.31 -12.86
CA SER A 169 5.98 8.91 -13.07
C SER A 169 5.50 8.27 -11.77
N ARG A 170 4.82 7.12 -11.87
CA ARG A 170 4.29 6.38 -10.73
C ARG A 170 4.96 5.01 -10.62
N ALA A 171 5.70 4.79 -9.55
CA ALA A 171 6.18 3.46 -9.18
C ALA A 171 5.08 2.70 -8.42
N ILE A 172 4.85 1.46 -8.79
CA ILE A 172 3.83 0.58 -8.23
C ILE A 172 4.54 -0.68 -7.75
N LEU A 173 4.31 -1.04 -6.49
CA LEU A 173 4.76 -2.29 -5.90
C LEU A 173 3.55 -2.99 -5.29
N GLN A 174 3.02 -3.96 -6.02
CA GLN A 174 1.94 -4.82 -5.59
C GLN A 174 2.52 -6.04 -4.86
N VAL A 175 1.96 -6.32 -3.68
CA VAL A 175 2.35 -7.46 -2.85
C VAL A 175 1.19 -8.45 -2.85
N ASN A 176 1.48 -9.73 -3.11
CA ASN A 176 0.49 -10.79 -3.04
C ASN A 176 0.98 -11.89 -2.10
N ALA A 177 0.15 -12.29 -1.15
CA ALA A 177 0.48 -13.30 -0.15
C ALA A 177 -0.35 -14.57 -0.37
N PHE A 178 0.32 -15.71 -0.26
CA PHE A 178 -0.26 -17.02 -0.49
C PHE A 178 0.04 -17.92 0.70
N ALA A 179 -0.92 -18.80 1.01
CA ALA A 179 -0.70 -19.82 2.02
C ALA A 179 -1.29 -21.17 1.64
N THR A 180 -0.62 -22.22 2.11
CA THR A 180 -1.09 -23.60 2.09
C THR A 180 -0.83 -24.25 3.45
N GLN A 181 -1.58 -25.31 3.77
CA GLN A 181 -1.43 -26.01 5.06
C GLN A 181 -0.07 -26.69 5.16
N THR A 182 0.47 -26.86 6.36
CA THR A 182 1.70 -27.66 6.56
C THR A 182 1.43 -29.16 6.50
N ALA A 183 0.25 -29.58 6.96
CA ALA A 183 -0.14 -30.99 7.02
C ALA A 183 -0.16 -31.62 5.61
N HIS A 184 0.60 -32.70 5.43
CA HIS A 184 0.72 -33.47 4.18
C HIS A 184 1.28 -32.71 2.96
N ASN A 185 1.81 -31.49 3.14
CA ASN A 185 2.30 -30.63 2.06
C ASN A 185 3.80 -30.28 2.24
N GLY A 186 4.65 -31.30 2.36
CA GLY A 186 6.10 -31.12 2.44
C GLY A 186 6.64 -30.74 3.82
N ALA A 187 7.97 -30.76 3.95
CA ALA A 187 8.68 -30.45 5.20
C ALA A 187 9.08 -28.96 5.32
N SER A 188 8.93 -28.20 4.25
CA SER A 188 9.27 -26.77 4.15
C SER A 188 8.32 -26.08 3.18
N ALA A 189 8.27 -24.74 3.24
CA ALA A 189 7.51 -23.95 2.25
C ALA A 189 8.05 -24.14 0.82
N LEU A 190 9.36 -24.36 0.65
CA LEU A 190 9.99 -24.54 -0.67
C LEU A 190 9.61 -25.87 -1.35
N ASP A 191 9.28 -26.88 -0.56
CA ASP A 191 8.87 -28.22 -1.02
C ASP A 191 7.35 -28.41 -0.94
N ALA A 192 6.63 -27.40 -0.46
CA ALA A 192 5.20 -27.48 -0.26
C ALA A 192 4.45 -27.58 -1.59
N ALA A 193 3.56 -28.56 -1.68
CA ALA A 193 2.60 -28.69 -2.76
C ALA A 193 1.29 -27.95 -2.40
N GLY A 194 0.40 -27.79 -3.39
CA GLY A 194 -0.94 -27.24 -3.15
C GLY A 194 -0.94 -25.74 -2.89
N TRP A 195 -0.01 -25.00 -3.50
CA TRP A 195 -0.12 -23.55 -3.57
C TRP A 195 -1.31 -23.14 -4.43
N PRO A 196 -2.07 -22.10 -4.05
CA PRO A 196 -3.07 -21.52 -4.93
C PRO A 196 -2.40 -20.94 -6.19
N GLU A 197 -3.13 -20.98 -7.30
CA GLU A 197 -2.77 -20.22 -8.50
C GLU A 197 -2.91 -18.71 -8.22
N ALA A 198 -2.06 -17.91 -8.87
CA ALA A 198 -2.08 -16.46 -8.80
C ALA A 198 -3.17 -15.86 -9.71
#